data_AF-A0A084JZN5-F1
#
_entry.id   AF-A0A084JZN5-F1
#
_cell.length_a   1.000
_cell.length_b   1.000
_cell.length_c   1.000
_cell.angle_alpha   90.00
_cell.angle_beta   90.00
_cell.angle_gamma   90.00
#
_symmetry.space_group_name_H-M   'P 1'
#
loop_
_entity.id
_entity.type
_entity.pdbx_description
1 polymer ?
#
loop_
_entity_poly.entity_id
_entity_poly.type
_entity_poly.pdbx_seq_one_letter_code
_entity_poly.pdbx_strand_id
1 'polypeptide(L)'
;MFHHINRFDEKVEIITRYNTDILPTEESAKKMALLIWEIGYKYDLSEFENFTIKSLNENRVWLVQLSTCNKNEKRARCKTYNVVLNKNTSEVLEIWRGKM
;
A
#
# COMPACT_ATOMS: atom_id res chain seq x y z
N MET A 1 -24.31 15.30 19.37
CA MET A 1 -23.52 15.83 18.23
C MET A 1 -22.11 15.29 18.39
N PHE A 2 -21.82 14.12 17.81
CA PHE A 2 -20.51 13.48 17.95
C PHE A 2 -19.68 13.79 16.72
N HIS A 3 -18.67 14.65 16.89
CA HIS A 3 -17.61 14.83 15.90
C HIS A 3 -16.79 13.54 15.86
N HIS A 4 -17.13 12.66 14.92
CA HIS A 4 -16.22 11.63 14.47
C HIS A 4 -15.06 12.32 13.78
N ILE A 5 -13.98 12.55 14.53
CA ILE A 5 -12.68 12.89 13.95
C ILE A 5 -12.27 11.66 13.12
N ASN A 6 -12.46 11.73 11.81
CA ASN A 6 -11.88 10.80 10.85
C ASN A 6 -10.36 10.96 10.91
N ARG A 7 -9.73 10.18 11.78
CA ARG A 7 -8.29 10.24 12.08
C ARG A 7 -7.39 9.71 10.95
N PHE A 8 -7.87 9.68 9.71
CA PHE A 8 -7.18 9.08 8.56
C PHE A 8 -7.37 9.83 7.22
N ASP A 9 -7.75 11.12 7.28
CA ASP A 9 -7.61 12.07 6.16
C ASP A 9 -6.27 12.83 6.22
N GLU A 10 -5.34 12.41 7.09
CA GLU A 10 -3.97 12.91 7.08
C GLU A 10 -3.24 12.30 5.89
N LYS A 11 -3.04 13.12 4.85
CA LYS A 11 -2.09 12.86 3.76
C LYS A 11 -0.73 12.57 4.41
N VAL A 12 -0.37 11.30 4.50
CA VAL A 12 0.94 10.90 5.02
C VAL A 12 1.95 11.35 3.99
N GLU A 13 2.64 12.45 4.30
CA GLU A 13 3.73 12.97 3.47
C GLU A 13 4.88 11.97 3.53
N ILE A 14 5.26 11.45 2.37
CA ILE A 14 6.24 10.37 2.30
C ILE A 14 7.64 10.95 2.08
N ILE A 15 8.57 10.62 2.99
CA ILE A 15 9.99 10.94 2.86
C ILE A 15 10.82 9.71 3.25
N THR A 16 10.59 8.56 2.60
CA THR A 16 11.48 7.41 2.74
C THR A 16 11.92 6.92 1.37
N ARG A 17 13.18 7.20 1.03
CA ARG A 17 13.86 6.66 -0.15
C ARG A 17 14.45 5.30 0.19
N TYR A 18 13.89 4.25 -0.38
CA TYR A 18 14.54 2.94 -0.39
C TYR A 18 15.47 2.94 -1.60
N ASN A 19 16.77 2.76 -1.38
CA ASN A 19 17.86 2.87 -2.36
C ASN A 19 17.83 1.72 -3.40
N THR A 20 16.72 1.58 -4.13
CA THR A 20 16.55 0.64 -5.23
C THR A 20 16.33 1.47 -6.49
N ASP A 21 17.32 1.48 -7.38
CA ASP A 21 17.36 2.46 -8.47
C ASP A 21 16.21 2.30 -9.49
N ILE A 22 15.56 1.14 -9.61
CA ILE A 22 14.40 0.94 -10.51
C ILE A 22 13.50 -0.19 -9.99
N LEU A 23 12.17 -0.05 -10.11
CA LEU A 23 11.16 -1.11 -9.97
C LEU A 23 10.63 -1.51 -11.36
N PRO A 24 11.40 -2.29 -12.15
CA PRO A 24 11.07 -2.56 -13.55
C PRO A 24 9.87 -3.51 -13.70
N THR A 25 9.54 -4.30 -12.68
CA THR A 25 8.53 -5.36 -12.76
C THR A 25 7.45 -5.23 -11.69
N GLU A 26 6.28 -5.79 -11.96
CA GLU A 26 5.20 -5.91 -10.96
C GLU A 26 5.66 -6.68 -9.72
N GLU A 27 6.51 -7.70 -9.88
CA GLU A 27 7.06 -8.47 -8.76
C GLU A 27 7.94 -7.61 -7.84
N SER A 28 8.78 -6.74 -8.41
CA SER A 28 9.61 -5.81 -7.63
C SER A 28 8.75 -4.80 -6.87
N ALA A 29 7.70 -4.27 -7.50
CA ALA A 29 6.73 -3.38 -6.86
C ALA A 29 5.98 -4.08 -5.71
N LYS A 30 5.61 -5.35 -5.90
CA LYS A 30 4.99 -6.18 -4.86
C LYS A 30 5.90 -6.34 -3.65
N LYS A 31 7.17 -6.72 -3.87
CA LYS A 31 8.15 -6.90 -2.79
C LYS A 31 8.40 -5.59 -2.02
N MET A 32 8.51 -4.48 -2.74
CA MET A 32 8.66 -3.16 -2.11
C MET A 32 7.45 -2.80 -1.25
N ALA A 33 6.24 -3.00 -1.77
CA ALA A 33 5.01 -2.79 -1.00
C ALA A 33 4.94 -3.68 0.24
N LEU A 34 5.29 -4.96 0.15
CA LEU A 34 5.34 -5.84 1.32
C LEU A 34 6.31 -5.33 2.39
N LEU A 35 7.52 -4.92 2.00
CA LEU A 35 8.53 -4.36 2.91
C LEU A 35 8.04 -3.10 3.62
N ILE A 36 7.36 -2.20 2.90
CA ILE A 36 6.79 -0.97 3.48
C ILE A 36 5.77 -1.30 4.58
N TRP A 37 4.94 -2.33 4.38
CA TRP A 37 3.93 -2.73 5.37
C TRP A 37 4.52 -3.50 6.55
N GLU A 38 5.48 -4.38 6.30
CA GLU A 38 6.20 -5.11 7.34
C GLU A 38 6.95 -4.15 8.27
N ILE A 39 7.75 -3.24 7.70
CA ILE A 39 8.60 -2.31 8.46
C ILE A 39 7.76 -1.17 9.05
N GLY A 40 6.90 -0.54 8.24
CA GLY A 40 6.19 0.67 8.64
C GLY A 40 4.99 0.42 9.54
N TYR A 41 4.32 -0.72 9.39
CA TYR A 41 3.02 -0.95 10.02
C TYR A 41 2.92 -2.26 10.82
N LYS A 42 4.01 -3.06 10.89
CA LYS A 42 4.10 -4.31 11.68
C LYS A 42 2.95 -5.29 11.42
N TYR A 43 2.47 -5.34 10.17
CA TYR A 43 1.48 -6.34 9.78
C TYR A 43 2.14 -7.70 9.57
N ASP A 44 1.44 -8.77 9.94
CA ASP A 44 1.80 -10.11 9.48
C ASP A 44 1.48 -10.21 7.98
N LEU A 45 2.52 -10.44 7.18
CA LEU A 45 2.39 -10.52 5.73
C LEU A 45 1.50 -11.69 5.28
N SER A 46 1.31 -12.70 6.13
CA SER A 46 0.40 -13.82 5.88
C SER A 46 -1.08 -13.40 5.79
N GLU A 47 -1.43 -12.21 6.29
CA GLU A 47 -2.79 -11.67 6.25
C GLU A 47 -3.17 -11.08 4.88
N PHE A 48 -2.22 -10.88 3.97
CA PHE A 48 -2.50 -10.31 2.65
C PHE A 48 -2.80 -11.41 1.63
N GLU A 49 -4.08 -11.61 1.35
CA GLU A 49 -4.54 -12.67 0.44
C GLU A 49 -4.50 -12.25 -1.03
N ASN A 50 -4.71 -10.96 -1.32
CA ASN A 50 -4.87 -10.48 -2.69
C ASN A 50 -4.04 -9.23 -2.97
N PHE A 51 -3.34 -9.25 -4.10
CA PHE A 51 -2.58 -8.13 -4.65
C PHE A 51 -3.13 -7.76 -6.01
N THR A 52 -3.35 -6.46 -6.23
CA THR A 52 -3.61 -5.92 -7.55
C THR A 52 -2.54 -4.89 -7.86
N ILE A 53 -1.85 -5.05 -8.98
CA ILE A 53 -0.77 -4.16 -9.40
C ILE A 53 -1.18 -3.54 -10.73
N LYS A 54 -1.12 -2.21 -10.81
CA LYS A 54 -1.45 -1.46 -12.01
C LYS A 54 -0.34 -0.50 -12.35
N SER A 55 -0.02 -0.44 -13.63
CA SER A 55 0.85 0.59 -14.17
C SER A 55 0.04 1.85 -14.49
N LEU A 56 0.49 3.01 -14.00
CA LEU A 56 -0.18 4.29 -14.19
C LEU A 56 0.77 5.33 -14.79
N ASN A 57 0.19 6.45 -15.27
CA ASN A 57 0.90 7.64 -15.77
C ASN A 57 2.00 7.30 -16.78
N GLU A 58 1.62 6.82 -17.96
CA GLU A 58 2.55 6.42 -19.03
C GLU A 58 3.61 5.41 -18.58
N ASN A 59 3.22 4.45 -17.74
CA ASN A 59 4.11 3.41 -17.25
C ASN A 59 5.23 3.90 -16.32
N ARG A 60 5.13 5.09 -15.74
CA ARG A 60 6.15 5.67 -14.82
C ARG A 60 5.91 5.33 -13.35
N VAL A 61 4.73 4.83 -13.02
CA VAL A 61 4.30 4.61 -11.62
C VAL A 61 3.63 3.25 -11.47
N TRP A 62 3.84 2.60 -10.33
CA TRP A 62 3.08 1.43 -9.90
C TRP A 62 2.06 1.82 -8.84
N LEU A 63 0.81 1.41 -9.03
CA LEU A 63 -0.19 1.32 -7.96
C LEU A 63 -0.24 -0.13 -7.48
N VAL A 64 0.12 -0.38 -6.23
CA VAL A 64 -0.02 -1.69 -5.58
C VAL A 64 -1.16 -1.59 -4.57
N GLN A 65 -2.19 -2.40 -4.78
CA GLN A 65 -3.32 -2.54 -3.88
C GLN A 65 -3.21 -3.87 -3.16
N LEU A 66 -3.16 -3.84 -1.84
CA LEU A 66 -3.16 -5.01 -0.97
C LEU A 66 -4.50 -5.12 -0.27
N SER A 67 -5.10 -6.30 -0.25
CA SER A 67 -6.31 -6.56 0.55
C SER A 67 -6.06 -7.66 1.56
N THR A 68 -6.37 -7.36 2.82
CA THR A 68 -6.41 -8.33 3.93
C THR A 68 -7.85 -8.55 4.31
N CYS A 69 -8.26 -9.80 4.47
CA CYS A 69 -9.58 -10.17 4.96
C CYS A 69 -9.39 -10.95 6.26
N ASN A 70 -9.73 -10.33 7.40
CA ASN A 70 -9.67 -11.05 8.67
C ASN A 70 -10.80 -12.09 8.72
N LYS A 71 -10.45 -13.36 8.44
CA LYS A 71 -11.37 -14.50 8.47
C LYS A 71 -11.87 -14.85 9.87
N ASN A 72 -11.21 -14.36 10.92
CA ASN A 72 -11.56 -14.64 12.31
C ASN A 72 -12.57 -13.63 12.90
N GLU A 73 -12.87 -12.53 12.21
CA GLU A 73 -13.93 -11.61 12.63
C GLU A 73 -15.30 -12.09 12.13
N LYS A 74 -16.30 -12.17 13.03
CA LYS A 74 -17.71 -12.54 12.71
C LYS A 74 -18.33 -11.75 11.54
N ARG A 75 -17.75 -10.62 11.18
CA ARG A 75 -17.96 -9.93 9.90
C ARG A 75 -16.59 -9.81 9.26
N ALA A 76 -16.32 -10.60 8.23
CA ALA A 76 -15.08 -10.49 7.45
C ALA A 76 -15.01 -9.07 6.85
N ARG A 77 -14.33 -8.16 7.55
CA ARG A 77 -14.07 -6.81 7.08
C ARG A 77 -12.75 -6.85 6.38
N CYS A 78 -12.79 -6.95 5.06
CA CYS A 78 -11.56 -6.78 4.33
C CYS A 78 -11.11 -5.31 4.40
N LYS A 79 -9.81 -5.09 4.45
CA LYS A 79 -9.20 -3.77 4.39
C LYS A 79 -8.34 -3.76 3.16
N THR A 80 -8.56 -2.76 2.30
CA THR A 80 -7.70 -2.51 1.16
C THR A 80 -6.74 -1.37 1.51
N TYR A 81 -5.48 -1.55 1.18
CA TYR A 81 -4.46 -0.53 1.29
C TYR A 81 -3.81 -0.34 -0.07
N ASN A 82 -3.47 0.90 -0.39
CA ASN A 82 -2.91 1.28 -1.66
C ASN A 82 -1.57 1.96 -1.42
N VAL A 83 -0.57 1.62 -2.21
CA VAL A 83 0.67 2.39 -2.34
C VAL A 83 0.91 2.73 -3.79
N VAL A 84 1.38 3.94 -4.00
CA VAL A 84 1.87 4.44 -5.28
C VAL A 84 3.38 4.52 -5.20
N LEU A 85 4.08 3.84 -6.11
CA LEU A 85 5.53 3.75 -6.16
C LEU A 85 6.04 4.32 -7.49
N ASN A 86 7.03 5.20 -7.42
CA ASN A 86 7.76 5.65 -8.60
C ASN A 86 8.62 4.49 -9.16
N LYS A 87 8.48 4.17 -10.45
CA LYS A 87 9.26 3.07 -11.06
C LYS A 87 10.75 3.35 -11.17
N ASN A 88 11.16 4.61 -11.22
CA ASN A 88 12.53 5.01 -11.50
C ASN A 88 13.33 5.38 -10.25
N THR A 89 12.67 5.51 -9.10
CA THR A 89 13.34 5.93 -7.85
C THR A 89 12.96 5.04 -6.68
N SER A 90 11.99 4.14 -6.87
CA SER A 90 11.36 3.38 -5.78
C SER A 90 10.77 4.24 -4.66
N GLU A 91 10.64 5.55 -4.89
CA GLU A 91 10.02 6.44 -3.94
C GLU A 91 8.55 6.09 -3.81
N VAL A 92 8.12 5.98 -2.57
CA VAL A 92 6.72 5.90 -2.23
C VAL A 92 6.15 7.30 -2.43
N LEU A 93 5.17 7.45 -3.31
CA LEU A 93 4.57 8.74 -3.65
C LEU A 93 3.33 9.02 -2.81
N GLU A 94 2.50 7.99 -2.60
CA GLU A 94 1.27 8.06 -1.81
C GLU A 94 0.93 6.71 -1.16
N ILE A 95 0.35 6.73 0.04
CA ILE A 95 -0.22 5.56 0.72
C ILE A 95 -1.58 5.94 1.29
N TRP A 96 -2.61 5.11 1.08
CA TRP A 96 -3.92 5.32 1.71
C TRP A 96 -4.71 4.02 1.88
N ARG A 97 -5.67 4.04 2.81
CA ARG A 97 -6.65 2.96 2.97
C ARG A 97 -7.81 3.15 1.99
N GLY A 98 -8.07 2.15 1.17
CA GLY A 98 -9.24 2.12 0.29
C GLY A 98 -10.54 2.02 1.10
N LYS A 99 -11.58 2.71 0.64
CA LYS A 99 -12.95 2.41 1.06
C LYS A 99 -13.41 1.19 0.25
N MET A 100 -13.87 0.14 0.94
CA MET A 100 -14.68 -0.90 0.31
C MET A 100 -16.05 -0.35 -0.02
#